data_AF-A0A537PB90-F1
#
_entry.id   AF-A0A537PB90-F1
#
_cell.length_a   1.000
_cell.length_b   1.000
_cell.length_c   1.000
_cell.angle_alpha   90.00
_cell.angle_beta   90.00
_cell.angle_gamma   90.00
#
_symmetry.space_group_name_H-M   'P 1'
#
loop_
_entity.id
_entity.type
_entity.pdbx_description
1 polymer ?
#
loop_
_entity_poly.entity_id
_entity_poly.type
_entity_poly.pdbx_seq_one_letter_code
_entity_poly.pdbx_strand_id
1 'polypeptide(L)' 'MTLLDVMIAVGGLTKYAAGNDSVIVRTAQGEQNTYSVHLNSLIRDGDIESNVALRPGDILIIPQRLF' A
#
# COMPACT_ATOMS: atom_id res chain seq x y z
N MET A 1 11.29 -6.87 0.87
CA MET A 1 10.15 -6.57 1.75
C MET A 1 8.94 -6.30 0.87
N THR A 2 7.79 -6.86 1.22
CA THR A 2 6.53 -6.75 0.49
C THR A 2 5.55 -5.84 1.22
N LEU A 3 4.44 -5.48 0.57
CA LEU A 3 3.35 -4.76 1.24
C LEU A 3 2.82 -5.54 2.46
N LEU A 4 2.66 -6.86 2.36
CA LEU A 4 2.25 -7.67 3.52
C LEU A 4 3.24 -7.55 4.69
N ASP A 5 4.55 -7.60 4.43
CA ASP A 5 5.56 -7.46 5.49
C ASP A 5 5.42 -6.12 6.23
N VAL A 6 5.17 -5.03 5.48
CA VAL A 6 4.95 -3.70 6.07
C VAL A 6 3.66 -3.67 6.87
N MET A 7 2.57 -4.23 6.35
CA MET A 7 1.29 -4.25 7.04
C MET A 7 1.37 -5.05 8.35
N ILE A 8 2.13 -6.15 8.38
CA ILE A 8 2.41 -6.90 9.61
C ILE A 8 3.21 -6.02 10.58
N ALA A 9 4.23 -5.31 10.11
CA ALA A 9 5.08 -4.47 10.94
C ALA A 9 4.33 -3.28 11.58
N VAL A 10 3.34 -2.70 10.89
CA VAL A 10 2.54 -1.57 11.40
C VAL A 10 1.24 -1.99 12.11
N GLY A 11 0.92 -3.29 12.13
CA GLY A 11 -0.27 -3.82 12.82
C GLY A 11 -1.57 -3.76 12.01
N GLY A 12 -1.49 -3.62 10.69
CA GLY A 12 -2.64 -3.63 9.79
C GLY A 12 -3.24 -2.25 9.49
N LEU A 13 -4.43 -2.25 8.88
CA LEU A 13 -5.17 -1.03 8.52
C LEU A 13 -6.02 -0.52 9.69
N THR A 14 -6.17 0.80 9.79
CA THR A 14 -7.11 1.40 10.74
C THR A 14 -8.56 1.25 10.24
N LYS A 15 -9.54 1.38 11.15
CA LYS A 15 -10.98 1.28 10.82
C LYS A 15 -11.47 2.28 9.78
N TYR A 16 -10.74 3.37 9.55
CA TYR A 16 -11.12 4.44 8.62
C TYR A 16 -10.24 4.47 7.36
N ALA A 17 -9.27 3.56 7.25
CA ALA A 17 -8.38 3.50 6.11
C ALA A 17 -9.13 3.08 4.84
N ALA A 18 -8.97 3.87 3.79
CA ALA A 18 -9.38 3.54 2.43
C ALA A 18 -8.32 2.63 1.80
N GLY A 19 -8.18 1.40 2.30
CA GLY A 19 -7.07 0.51 1.93
C GLY A 19 -6.94 0.23 0.43
N ASN A 20 -8.06 0.19 -0.31
CA ASN A 20 -8.03 -0.03 -1.75
C ASN A 20 -7.73 1.23 -2.58
N ASP A 21 -7.77 2.40 -1.97
CA ASP A 21 -7.39 3.67 -2.60
C ASP A 21 -5.94 4.03 -2.25
N SER A 22 -5.16 3.05 -1.80
CA SER A 22 -3.76 3.25 -1.41
C SER A 22 -2.86 3.33 -2.63
N VAL A 23 -1.79 4.11 -2.51
CA VAL A 23 -0.81 4.29 -3.58
C VAL A 23 0.61 4.17 -3.06
N ILE A 24 1.49 3.58 -3.86
CA ILE A 24 2.93 3.66 -3.68
C ILE A 24 3.45 4.78 -4.56
N VAL A 25 4.14 5.72 -3.95
CA VAL A 25 4.88 6.77 -4.65
C VAL A 25 6.36 6.39 -4.65
N ARG A 26 6.96 6.30 -5.83
CA ARG A 26 8.35 5.91 -6.03
C ARG A 26 9.05 6.91 -6.93
N THR A 27 10.18 7.45 -6.47
CA THR A 27 11.05 8.28 -7.29
C THR A 27 12.11 7.41 -7.95
N ALA A 28 12.14 7.38 -9.28
CA ALA A 28 13.15 6.69 -10.07
C ALA A 28 13.73 7.67 -11.11
N GLN A 29 15.05 7.82 -11.14
CA GLN A 29 15.75 8.70 -12.11
C GLN A 29 15.27 10.16 -12.13
N GLY A 30 14.76 10.67 -10.99
CA GLY A 30 14.22 12.02 -10.88
C GLY A 30 12.74 12.14 -11.24
N GLU A 31 12.11 11.08 -11.74
CA GLU A 31 10.67 11.03 -12.02
C GLU A 31 9.91 10.33 -10.90
N GLN A 32 8.79 10.93 -10.50
CA GLN A 32 7.90 10.36 -9.50
C GLN A 32 6.83 9.52 -10.19
N ASN A 33 6.80 8.23 -9.88
CA ASN A 33 5.82 7.28 -10.37
C ASN A 33 4.87 6.87 -9.25
N THR A 34 3.59 6.77 -9.57
CA THR A 34 2.54 6.39 -8.62
C THR A 34 1.93 5.06 -9.06
N TYR A 35 1.83 4.11 -8.13
CA TYR A 35 1.27 2.77 -8.35
C TYR A 35 0.10 2.55 -7.40
N SER A 36 -1.10 2.34 -7.94
CA SER A 36 -2.28 1.98 -7.14
C SER A 36 -2.13 0.57 -6.59
N VAL A 37 -2.52 0.37 -5.33
CA VAL A 37 -2.47 -0.92 -4.65
C VAL A 37 -3.71 -1.16 -3.82
N HIS A 38 -4.26 -2.37 -3.88
CA HIS A 38 -5.49 -2.72 -3.17
C HIS A 38 -5.20 -3.41 -1.84
N LEU A 39 -4.83 -2.64 -0.81
CA LEU A 39 -4.42 -3.22 0.49
C LEU A 39 -5.54 -3.96 1.21
N ASN A 40 -6.78 -3.52 1.06
CA ASN A 40 -7.90 -4.16 1.76
C ASN A 40 -8.17 -5.53 1.15
N SER A 41 -8.12 -5.65 -0.19
CA SER A 41 -8.25 -6.93 -0.91
C SER A 41 -7.08 -7.86 -0.60
N LEU A 42 -5.86 -7.33 -0.52
CA LEU A 42 -4.67 -8.10 -0.12
C LEU A 42 -4.80 -8.70 1.29
N ILE A 43 -5.21 -7.90 2.28
CA ILE A 43 -5.20 -8.31 3.68
C ILE A 43 -6.45 -9.12 4.05
N ARG A 44 -7.64 -8.75 3.54
CA ARG A 44 -8.91 -9.37 3.95
C ARG A 44 -9.28 -10.54 3.07
N ASP A 45 -9.11 -10.40 1.76
CA ASP A 45 -9.58 -11.37 0.78
C ASP A 45 -8.44 -12.32 0.34
N GLY A 46 -7.21 -12.03 0.75
CA GLY A 46 -6.03 -12.82 0.39
C GLY A 46 -5.59 -12.64 -1.06
N ASP A 47 -5.97 -11.54 -1.70
CA ASP A 47 -5.59 -11.24 -3.08
C ASP A 47 -4.11 -10.88 -3.17
N ILE A 48 -3.29 -11.89 -3.44
CA ILE A 48 -1.83 -11.77 -3.55
C ILE A 48 -1.37 -10.97 -4.77
N GLU A 49 -2.23 -10.71 -5.76
CA GLU A 49 -1.85 -9.91 -6.94
C GLU A 49 -1.47 -8.49 -6.54
N SER A 50 -2.08 -8.00 -5.46
CA SER A 50 -1.77 -6.70 -4.87
C SER A 50 -0.52 -6.71 -3.96
N ASN A 51 0.15 -7.84 -3.75
CA ASN A 51 1.32 -7.95 -2.87
C ASN A 51 2.62 -7.52 -3.56
N VAL A 52 2.78 -6.22 -3.78
CA VAL A 52 3.93 -5.65 -4.48
C VAL A 52 5.19 -5.64 -3.61
N ALA A 53 6.34 -5.92 -4.24
CA ALA A 53 7.65 -5.74 -3.62
C ALA A 53 8.01 -4.25 -3.50
N LEU A 54 8.36 -3.84 -2.28
CA LEU A 54 8.78 -2.48 -1.97
C LEU A 54 10.28 -2.28 -2.23
N ARG A 55 10.62 -1.06 -2.65
CA ARG A 55 11.99 -0.61 -2.89
C ARG A 55 12.37 0.48 -1.89
N PRO A 56 13.67 0.64 -1.57
CA PRO A 56 14.13 1.76 -0.75
C PRO A 56 13.66 3.10 -1.32
N GLY A 57 13.10 3.95 -0.45
CA GLY A 57 12.55 5.25 -0.84
C GLY A 57 11.09 5.22 -1.31
N ASP A 58 10.45 4.06 -1.38
CA ASP A 58 9.01 3.99 -1.60
C ASP A 58 8.23 4.64 -0.45
N ILE A 59 7.19 5.38 -0.80
CA ILE A 59 6.26 5.99 0.15
C ILE A 59 4.89 5.35 -0.08
N LEU A 60 4.38 4.64 0.92
CA LEU A 60 3.02 4.09 0.90
C LEU A 60 2.06 5.11 1.51
N ILE A 61 1.09 5.59 0.72
CA ILE A 61 0.05 6.52 1.15
C ILE A 61 -1.25 5.74 1.26
N ILE A 62 -1.87 5.79 2.44
CA ILE A 62 -3.15 5.15 2.74
C ILE A 62 -4.12 6.26 3.12
N PRO A 63 -5.04 6.67 2.22
CA PRO A 63 -6.00 7.71 2.53
C PRO A 63 -7.03 7.23 3.56
N GLN A 64 -7.74 8.17 4.17
CA GLN A 64 -8.92 7.89 5.00
C GLN A 64 -10.19 8.03 4.15
N ARG A 65 -11.19 7.18 4.40
CA ARG A 65 -12.53 7.41 3.85
C ARG A 65 -13.20 8.52 4.66
N LEU A 66 -13.83 9.47 3.99
CA LEU A 66 -14.54 10.57 4.66
C LEU A 66 -15.93 10.15 5.16
N PHE A 67 -16.51 9.06 4.66
CA PHE A 67 -17.81 8.52 5.05
C PHE A 67 -17.86 7.01 4.79
#